data_AF-A0A3M1S5X8-F1
#
_entry.id   AF-A0A3M1S5X8-F1
#
_cell.length_a   1.000
_cell.length_b   1.000
_cell.length_c   1.000
_cell.angle_alpha   90.00
_cell.angle_beta   90.00
_cell.angle_gamma   90.00
#
_symmetry.space_group_name_H-M   'P 1'
#
loop_
_entity.id
_entity.type
_entity.pdbx_description
1 polymer ?
#
loop_
_entity_poly.entity_id
_entity_poly.type
_entity_poly.pdbx_seq_one_letter_code
_entity_poly.pdbx_strand_id
1 'polypeptide(L)'
;MCVAVAAALFSQAGSAALVSYSENFEGLNAADPGALGAAGWRIFGNVFTGGGLFKFGYGVFAAPNGGPGFSAIASGEGGPAQGNQYINIYSDYNCCGAGTTNEGHFNGTDLVESNVFQEFTIDGTADAGLWTFTFDVKAPSSNGCDAPAAGTPQATCMAFIKTLNPAAGFATTNFITFDSSNVSNAAWSTHSLQINVDGTLAGQLLQIGFTSTSSNFQNTGVYYDNLVFSNVVPVPAAAWLFASALGLLAGVRRRLAS
;
A
#
# COMPACT_ATOMS: atom_id res chain seq x y z
N MET A 1 -6.67 57.35 -19.21
CA MET A 1 -7.07 56.24 -18.32
C MET A 1 -6.04 55.14 -18.49
N CYS A 2 -5.12 54.97 -17.52
CA CYS A 2 -4.11 53.92 -17.56
C CYS A 2 -4.73 52.61 -17.04
N VAL A 3 -4.73 51.56 -17.85
CA VAL A 3 -5.12 50.22 -17.43
C VAL A 3 -3.85 49.53 -16.92
N ALA A 4 -3.75 49.34 -15.61
CA ALA A 4 -2.72 48.52 -15.01
C ALA A 4 -3.13 47.05 -15.13
N VAL A 5 -2.37 46.27 -15.90
CA VAL A 5 -2.49 44.81 -15.95
C VAL A 5 -1.75 44.27 -14.72
N ALA A 6 -2.50 43.81 -13.72
CA ALA A 6 -1.93 43.11 -12.58
C ALA A 6 -1.58 41.67 -13.01
N ALA A 7 -0.29 41.37 -13.13
CA ALA A 7 0.20 40.00 -13.27
C ALA A 7 0.02 39.28 -11.91
N ALA A 8 -0.92 38.33 -11.85
CA ALA A 8 -1.03 37.44 -10.70
C ALA A 8 0.16 36.47 -10.74
N LEU A 9 1.13 36.67 -9.85
CA LEU A 9 2.16 35.70 -9.55
C LEU A 9 1.49 34.54 -8.82
N PHE A 10 1.23 33.44 -9.52
CA PHE A 10 0.90 32.17 -8.87
C PHE A 10 2.17 31.69 -8.16
N SER A 11 2.17 31.73 -6.83
CA SER A 11 3.18 31.03 -6.04
C SER A 11 3.00 29.53 -6.27
N GLN A 12 3.95 28.93 -6.99
CA GLN A 12 4.04 27.48 -7.10
C GLN A 12 4.32 26.95 -5.70
N ALA A 13 3.35 26.28 -5.08
CA ALA A 13 3.61 25.53 -3.86
C ALA A 13 4.69 24.49 -4.21
N GLY A 14 5.88 24.64 -3.63
CA GLY A 14 6.94 23.65 -3.80
C GLY A 14 6.43 22.32 -3.27
N SER A 15 6.30 21.31 -4.13
CA SER A 15 6.06 19.95 -3.68
C SER A 15 7.36 19.44 -3.06
N ALA A 16 7.26 18.75 -1.93
CA ALA A 16 8.41 18.02 -1.42
C ALA A 16 8.70 16.84 -2.36
N ALA A 17 9.99 16.55 -2.59
CA ALA A 17 10.43 15.35 -3.28
C ALA A 17 9.85 14.08 -2.62
N LEU A 18 9.67 13.02 -3.41
CA LEU A 18 9.34 11.69 -2.91
C LEU A 18 10.36 11.27 -1.85
N VAL A 19 9.86 10.79 -0.72
CA VAL A 19 10.67 10.30 0.39
C VAL A 19 10.48 8.80 0.50
N SER A 20 11.57 8.08 0.79
CA SER A 20 11.48 6.66 1.12
C SER A 20 10.55 6.45 2.31
N TYR A 21 9.72 5.42 2.22
CA TYR A 21 8.76 5.04 3.25
C TYR A 21 9.07 3.63 3.75
N SER A 22 8.94 3.40 5.04
CA SER A 22 9.01 2.07 5.63
C SER A 22 8.08 1.95 6.83
N GLU A 23 7.44 0.79 6.97
CA GLU A 23 6.53 0.51 8.07
C GLU A 23 6.55 -0.99 8.39
N ASN A 24 6.73 -1.31 9.67
CA ASN A 24 6.65 -2.67 10.19
C ASN A 24 5.60 -2.81 11.31
N PHE A 25 4.80 -1.77 11.55
CA PHE A 25 3.64 -1.73 12.45
C PHE A 25 3.93 -1.96 13.94
N GLU A 26 5.13 -2.38 14.34
CA GLU A 26 5.55 -2.61 15.73
C GLU A 26 5.54 -1.32 16.58
N GLY A 27 5.68 -0.16 15.95
CA GLY A 27 5.63 1.13 16.61
C GLY A 27 4.22 1.64 16.87
N LEU A 28 3.19 1.01 16.30
CA LEU A 28 1.81 1.49 16.36
C LEU A 28 1.04 0.85 17.51
N ASN A 29 0.21 1.64 18.19
CA ASN A 29 -0.67 1.12 19.24
C ASN A 29 -1.88 0.42 18.63
N ALA A 30 -1.87 -0.92 18.61
CA ALA A 30 -2.98 -1.72 18.07
C ALA A 30 -4.34 -1.46 18.75
N ALA A 31 -4.35 -0.96 19.99
CA ALA A 31 -5.59 -0.65 20.71
C ALA A 31 -6.16 0.74 20.39
N ASP A 32 -5.42 1.61 19.70
CA ASP A 32 -5.89 2.93 19.30
C ASP A 32 -6.60 2.86 17.93
N PRO A 33 -7.91 3.15 17.84
CA PRO A 33 -8.65 3.12 16.58
C PRO A 33 -8.13 4.09 15.51
N GLY A 34 -7.36 5.12 15.90
CA GLY A 34 -6.77 6.11 15.01
C GLY A 34 -5.32 5.82 14.61
N ALA A 35 -4.70 4.74 15.09
CA ALA A 35 -3.26 4.50 14.94
C ALA A 35 -2.78 4.53 13.47
N LEU A 36 -3.51 3.85 12.57
CA LEU A 36 -3.16 3.79 11.15
C LEU A 36 -3.32 5.16 10.47
N GLY A 37 -4.43 5.84 10.73
CA GLY A 37 -4.65 7.20 10.25
C GLY A 37 -3.59 8.19 10.73
N ALA A 38 -3.16 8.10 11.99
CA ALA A 38 -2.09 8.91 12.55
C ALA A 38 -0.72 8.60 11.93
N ALA A 39 -0.52 7.36 11.46
CA ALA A 39 0.65 6.93 10.67
C ALA A 39 0.55 7.28 9.17
N GLY A 40 -0.44 8.09 8.76
CA GLY A 40 -0.57 8.60 7.39
C GLY A 40 -1.34 7.68 6.43
N TRP A 41 -1.83 6.53 6.90
CA TRP A 41 -2.64 5.65 6.05
C TRP A 41 -4.01 6.27 5.77
N ARG A 42 -4.45 6.12 4.53
CA ARG A 42 -5.69 6.69 4.00
C ARG A 42 -6.53 5.63 3.33
N ILE A 43 -7.82 5.90 3.21
CA ILE A 43 -8.77 5.00 2.56
C ILE A 43 -9.60 5.68 1.47
N PHE A 44 -10.01 4.88 0.49
CA PHE A 44 -11.01 5.25 -0.49
C PHE A 44 -11.83 4.03 -0.87
N GLY A 45 -13.16 4.15 -0.85
CA GLY A 45 -14.06 3.08 -1.26
C GLY A 45 -14.69 3.40 -2.62
N ASN A 46 -14.85 2.37 -3.46
CA ASN A 46 -15.64 2.44 -4.68
C ASN A 46 -16.74 1.38 -4.62
N VAL A 47 -17.94 1.75 -5.06
CA VAL A 47 -19.07 0.82 -5.19
C VAL A 47 -19.43 0.69 -6.66
N PHE A 48 -19.52 -0.55 -7.12
CA PHE A 48 -19.95 -0.91 -8.46
C PHE A 48 -21.19 -1.78 -8.38
N THR A 49 -22.00 -1.78 -9.44
CA THR A 49 -23.03 -2.81 -9.63
C THR A 49 -22.37 -4.20 -9.78
N GLY A 50 -23.14 -5.27 -9.62
CA GLY A 50 -22.64 -6.63 -9.91
C GLY A 50 -22.17 -6.84 -11.37
N GLY A 51 -22.56 -5.96 -12.29
CA GLY A 51 -22.07 -5.92 -13.67
C GLY A 51 -20.80 -5.07 -13.87
N GLY A 52 -20.21 -4.54 -12.79
CA GLY A 52 -18.98 -3.74 -12.83
C GLY A 52 -19.18 -2.26 -13.21
N LEU A 53 -20.42 -1.79 -13.41
CA LEU A 53 -20.67 -0.36 -13.63
C LEU A 53 -20.46 0.43 -12.33
N PHE A 54 -19.65 1.48 -12.40
CA PHE A 54 -19.41 2.38 -11.27
C PHE A 54 -20.70 3.05 -10.80
N LYS A 55 -20.91 3.07 -9.48
CA LYS A 55 -22.04 3.76 -8.84
C LYS A 55 -21.55 5.05 -8.18
N PHE A 56 -20.64 4.93 -7.22
CA PHE A 56 -20.08 6.07 -6.49
C PHE A 56 -18.79 5.68 -5.79
N GLY A 57 -18.03 6.70 -5.37
CA GLY A 57 -16.86 6.55 -4.52
C GLY A 57 -16.98 7.42 -3.27
N TYR A 58 -16.27 7.06 -2.22
CA TYR A 58 -16.26 7.78 -0.95
C TYR A 58 -14.86 7.79 -0.33
N GLY A 59 -14.52 8.92 0.28
CA GLY A 59 -13.18 9.23 0.75
C GLY A 59 -12.72 10.60 0.24
N VAL A 60 -11.45 10.97 0.39
CA VAL A 60 -10.40 10.21 1.09
C VAL A 60 -10.45 10.48 2.59
N PHE A 61 -10.39 9.44 3.41
CA PHE A 61 -10.40 9.54 4.88
C PHE A 61 -9.16 8.89 5.51
N ALA A 62 -8.93 9.15 6.80
CA ALA A 62 -7.91 8.45 7.57
C ALA A 62 -8.27 6.96 7.72
N ALA A 63 -7.28 6.07 7.60
CA ALA A 63 -7.53 4.64 7.71
C ALA A 63 -7.92 4.25 9.14
N PRO A 64 -9.02 3.50 9.33
CA PRO A 64 -9.40 3.00 10.64
C PRO A 64 -8.45 1.88 11.07
N ASN A 65 -8.23 1.75 12.38
CA ASN A 65 -7.59 0.58 12.97
C ASN A 65 -8.64 -0.28 13.69
N GLY A 66 -9.13 -1.31 12.99
CA GLY A 66 -10.12 -2.26 13.52
C GLY A 66 -11.55 -1.97 13.06
N GLY A 67 -12.48 -2.69 13.67
CA GLY A 67 -13.89 -2.60 13.30
C GLY A 67 -14.21 -3.37 12.01
N PRO A 68 -15.32 -3.03 11.34
CA PRO A 68 -15.86 -3.81 10.24
C PRO A 68 -15.36 -3.41 8.85
N GLY A 69 -14.41 -2.48 8.71
CA GLY A 69 -13.98 -2.06 7.37
C GLY A 69 -12.52 -1.66 7.22
N PHE A 70 -12.03 -1.85 5.99
CA PHE A 70 -10.74 -1.42 5.45
C PHE A 70 -9.50 -2.07 6.06
N SER A 71 -9.26 -1.89 7.35
CA SER A 71 -7.96 -2.22 7.94
C SER A 71 -7.96 -2.43 9.44
N ALA A 72 -7.01 -3.23 9.92
CA ALA A 72 -6.72 -3.38 11.34
C ALA A 72 -5.25 -3.74 11.53
N ILE A 73 -4.65 -3.28 12.61
CA ILE A 73 -3.40 -3.85 13.12
C ILE A 73 -3.78 -5.18 13.78
N ALA A 74 -3.22 -6.27 13.28
CA ALA A 74 -3.45 -7.62 13.73
C ALA A 74 -2.20 -8.20 14.39
N SER A 75 -2.36 -9.32 15.10
CA SER A 75 -1.29 -10.04 15.77
C SER A 75 -1.61 -11.53 15.87
N GLY A 76 -0.63 -12.33 16.32
CA GLY A 76 -0.80 -13.77 16.60
C GLY A 76 -0.48 -14.72 15.45
N GLU A 77 -0.33 -14.21 14.21
CA GLU A 77 0.10 -14.99 13.04
C GLU A 77 1.41 -14.49 12.41
N GLY A 78 2.15 -13.64 13.13
CA GLY A 78 3.48 -13.20 12.76
C GLY A 78 4.49 -14.36 12.82
N GLY A 79 5.45 -14.36 11.91
CA GLY A 79 6.65 -15.20 12.02
C GLY A 79 7.78 -14.46 12.76
N PRO A 80 8.92 -15.13 13.01
CA PRO A 80 10.09 -14.48 13.61
C PRO A 80 10.58 -13.23 12.86
N ALA A 81 10.31 -13.14 11.55
CA ALA A 81 10.67 -12.00 10.71
C ALA A 81 9.62 -10.88 10.70
N GLN A 82 8.39 -11.16 11.12
CA GLN A 82 7.27 -10.20 11.13
C GLN A 82 7.04 -9.57 12.51
N GLY A 83 7.63 -10.12 13.56
CA GLY A 83 7.38 -9.61 14.91
C GLY A 83 5.96 -9.93 15.39
N ASN A 84 5.39 -9.01 16.15
CA ASN A 84 4.10 -9.20 16.81
C ASN A 84 2.92 -8.60 16.04
N GLN A 85 3.17 -7.57 15.24
CA GLN A 85 2.16 -6.72 14.64
C GLN A 85 2.34 -6.62 13.13
N TYR A 86 1.23 -6.66 12.40
CA TYR A 86 1.19 -6.48 10.96
C TYR A 86 -0.17 -5.88 10.60
N ILE A 87 -0.32 -5.37 9.37
CA ILE A 87 -1.61 -4.83 8.93
C ILE A 87 -2.45 -5.93 8.26
N ASN A 88 -3.71 -6.03 8.65
CA ASN A 88 -4.74 -6.79 7.95
C ASN A 88 -5.57 -5.83 7.10
N ILE A 89 -5.67 -6.11 5.81
CA ILE A 89 -6.48 -5.37 4.84
C ILE A 89 -7.68 -6.20 4.45
N TYR A 90 -8.85 -5.58 4.40
CA TYR A 90 -10.11 -6.24 4.09
C TYR A 90 -11.15 -5.23 3.59
N SER A 91 -12.26 -5.73 3.06
CA SER A 91 -13.34 -4.92 2.52
C SER A 91 -14.00 -4.07 3.61
N ASP A 92 -14.57 -2.94 3.22
CA ASP A 92 -15.52 -2.22 4.04
C ASP A 92 -16.85 -2.98 4.12
N TYR A 93 -16.95 -3.93 5.06
CA TYR A 93 -18.18 -4.68 5.30
C TYR A 93 -19.31 -3.81 5.86
N ASN A 94 -19.00 -2.61 6.34
CA ASN A 94 -19.99 -1.63 6.72
C ASN A 94 -20.52 -0.82 5.54
N CYS A 95 -19.88 -0.90 4.36
CA CYS A 95 -20.32 -0.08 3.24
C CYS A 95 -21.78 -0.32 2.95
N CYS A 96 -22.44 0.80 3.17
CA CYS A 96 -23.64 1.24 2.52
C CYS A 96 -24.89 0.52 3.06
N GLY A 97 -24.82 0.21 4.36
CA GLY A 97 -25.75 -0.62 5.11
C GLY A 97 -27.19 -0.16 5.29
N ALA A 98 -27.97 -1.08 5.84
CA ALA A 98 -29.38 -0.92 6.15
C ALA A 98 -29.61 0.34 7.01
N GLY A 99 -30.39 1.29 6.50
CA GLY A 99 -30.63 2.59 7.12
C GLY A 99 -29.94 3.77 6.41
N THR A 100 -29.08 3.50 5.41
CA THR A 100 -28.58 4.52 4.47
C THR A 100 -29.18 4.28 3.08
N THR A 101 -28.40 3.76 2.12
CA THR A 101 -28.84 3.56 0.73
C THR A 101 -29.18 2.10 0.40
N ASN A 102 -28.86 1.15 1.30
CA ASN A 102 -29.01 -0.30 1.06
C ASN A 102 -28.28 -0.75 -0.22
N GLU A 103 -27.07 -0.22 -0.38
CA GLU A 103 -26.15 -0.47 -1.49
C GLU A 103 -24.94 -1.29 -1.01
N GLY A 104 -23.97 -1.54 -1.88
CA GLY A 104 -22.76 -2.28 -1.52
C GLY A 104 -23.10 -3.71 -1.07
N HIS A 105 -22.46 -4.18 0.00
CA HIS A 105 -22.70 -5.55 0.48
C HIS A 105 -24.17 -5.85 0.81
N PHE A 106 -24.95 -4.82 1.17
CA PHE A 106 -26.36 -4.96 1.54
C PHE A 106 -27.32 -4.97 0.34
N ASN A 107 -26.85 -4.62 -0.86
CA ASN A 107 -27.58 -4.83 -2.10
C ASN A 107 -27.58 -6.31 -2.54
N GLY A 108 -26.57 -7.07 -2.11
CA GLY A 108 -26.41 -8.48 -2.45
C GLY A 108 -25.80 -8.76 -3.83
N THR A 109 -25.60 -7.73 -4.66
CA THR A 109 -24.92 -7.88 -5.95
C THR A 109 -23.84 -6.85 -6.21
N ASP A 110 -23.90 -5.69 -5.55
CA ASP A 110 -22.87 -4.67 -5.69
C ASP A 110 -21.50 -5.21 -5.24
N LEU A 111 -20.46 -4.67 -5.88
CA LEU A 111 -19.07 -4.90 -5.54
C LEU A 111 -18.56 -3.69 -4.75
N VAL A 112 -17.92 -3.94 -3.61
CA VAL A 112 -17.28 -2.93 -2.78
C VAL A 112 -15.77 -3.10 -2.90
N GLU A 113 -15.13 -2.16 -3.59
CA GLU A 113 -13.68 -2.03 -3.65
C GLU A 113 -13.21 -1.10 -2.52
N SER A 114 -12.32 -1.60 -1.67
CA SER A 114 -11.77 -0.91 -0.51
C SER A 114 -10.28 -0.74 -0.69
N ASN A 115 -9.83 0.51 -0.87
CA ASN A 115 -8.43 0.87 -1.02
C ASN A 115 -7.89 1.40 0.31
N VAL A 116 -6.71 0.93 0.72
CA VAL A 116 -5.96 1.41 1.88
C VAL A 116 -4.53 1.72 1.44
N PHE A 117 -4.06 2.95 1.60
CA PHE A 117 -2.83 3.40 0.96
C PHE A 117 -2.09 4.53 1.69
N GLN A 118 -0.81 4.64 1.39
CA GLN A 118 0.02 5.83 1.58
C GLN A 118 0.04 6.64 0.29
N GLU A 119 0.07 7.97 0.38
CA GLU A 119 0.04 8.87 -0.78
C GLU A 119 1.15 9.90 -0.72
N PHE A 120 1.78 10.13 -1.87
CA PHE A 120 2.87 11.07 -2.07
C PHE A 120 2.58 11.94 -3.28
N THR A 121 3.11 13.17 -3.31
CA THR A 121 3.10 13.99 -4.52
C THR A 121 4.45 13.88 -5.21
N ILE A 122 4.45 13.66 -6.52
CA ILE A 122 5.68 13.61 -7.33
C ILE A 122 6.06 15.05 -7.69
N ASP A 123 7.25 15.50 -7.31
CA ASP A 123 7.76 16.84 -7.66
C ASP A 123 8.24 16.90 -9.13
N GLY A 124 8.71 15.77 -9.67
CA GLY A 124 9.06 15.63 -11.08
C GLY A 124 10.44 15.02 -11.26
N THR A 125 11.36 15.73 -11.92
CA THR A 125 12.69 15.18 -12.23
C THR A 125 13.56 14.94 -10.99
N ALA A 126 13.28 15.60 -9.87
CA ALA A 126 13.97 15.35 -8.60
C ALA A 126 13.71 13.93 -8.07
N ASP A 127 12.57 13.36 -8.44
CA ASP A 127 12.13 12.02 -8.01
C ASP A 127 12.41 10.93 -9.05
N ALA A 128 13.06 11.31 -10.15
CA ALA A 128 13.26 10.42 -11.28
C ALA A 128 14.09 9.19 -10.90
N GLY A 129 13.68 8.02 -11.40
CA GLY A 129 14.36 6.76 -11.17
C GLY A 129 13.40 5.60 -10.93
N LEU A 130 13.98 4.42 -10.73
CA LEU A 130 13.24 3.20 -10.42
C LEU A 130 12.95 3.15 -8.92
N TRP A 131 11.68 3.27 -8.56
CA TRP A 131 11.21 3.08 -7.20
C TRP A 131 10.66 1.67 -7.02
N THR A 132 11.03 1.02 -5.92
CA THR A 132 10.57 -0.34 -5.57
C THR A 132 9.76 -0.28 -4.29
N PHE A 133 8.55 -0.85 -4.33
CA PHE A 133 7.72 -1.14 -3.17
C PHE A 133 7.84 -2.63 -2.84
N THR A 134 8.45 -2.97 -1.71
CA THR A 134 8.60 -4.32 -1.19
C THR A 134 7.70 -4.50 0.02
N PHE A 135 7.14 -5.69 0.18
CA PHE A 135 6.30 -6.06 1.30
C PHE A 135 6.33 -7.57 1.52
N ASP A 136 6.13 -7.98 2.76
CA ASP A 136 5.78 -9.35 3.11
C ASP A 136 4.26 -9.51 3.07
N VAL A 137 3.78 -10.67 2.62
CA VAL A 137 2.35 -10.98 2.51
C VAL A 137 2.06 -12.41 2.93
N LYS A 138 0.89 -12.60 3.57
CA LYS A 138 0.35 -13.89 3.98
C LYS A 138 -1.18 -13.82 4.03
N ALA A 139 -1.86 -14.91 3.69
CA ALA A 139 -3.29 -15.03 3.96
C ALA A 139 -3.53 -15.34 5.46
N PRO A 140 -4.56 -14.76 6.07
CA PRO A 140 -5.07 -15.19 7.37
C PRO A 140 -5.38 -16.69 7.43
N SER A 141 -5.20 -17.30 8.60
CA SER A 141 -5.62 -18.68 8.86
C SER A 141 -7.13 -18.89 8.75
N SER A 142 -7.90 -17.81 8.93
CA SER A 142 -9.35 -17.77 8.76
C SER A 142 -9.77 -16.44 8.13
N ASN A 143 -10.81 -16.45 7.30
CA ASN A 143 -11.31 -15.27 6.60
C ASN A 143 -10.27 -14.60 5.68
N GLY A 144 -9.33 -15.40 5.14
CA GLY A 144 -8.43 -14.95 4.09
C GLY A 144 -9.20 -14.57 2.83
N CYS A 145 -8.57 -13.76 1.99
CA CYS A 145 -9.10 -13.45 0.68
C CYS A 145 -9.31 -14.77 -0.08
N ASP A 146 -10.57 -15.13 -0.25
CA ASP A 146 -10.94 -16.41 -0.84
C ASP A 146 -11.62 -16.11 -2.17
N ALA A 147 -11.06 -16.70 -3.23
CA ALA A 147 -11.83 -16.94 -4.44
C ALA A 147 -12.91 -17.98 -4.09
N PRO A 148 -14.19 -17.60 -4.00
CA PRO A 148 -15.25 -18.58 -3.76
C PRO A 148 -15.32 -19.59 -4.92
N ALA A 149 -16.03 -20.70 -4.68
CA ALA A 149 -16.26 -21.74 -5.69
C ALA A 149 -16.67 -21.13 -7.06
N ALA A 150 -16.18 -21.74 -8.14
CA ALA A 150 -16.44 -21.29 -9.50
C ALA A 150 -17.93 -20.95 -9.73
N GLY A 151 -18.21 -19.74 -10.21
CA GLY A 151 -19.57 -19.27 -10.54
C GLY A 151 -20.21 -18.30 -9.53
N THR A 152 -19.48 -17.82 -8.52
CA THR A 152 -19.90 -16.71 -7.64
C THR A 152 -19.03 -15.48 -7.89
N PRO A 153 -19.49 -14.24 -7.59
CA PRO A 153 -18.64 -13.06 -7.70
C PRO A 153 -17.40 -13.28 -6.85
N GLN A 154 -16.19 -13.08 -7.39
CA GLN A 154 -14.97 -13.43 -6.67
C GLN A 154 -14.52 -12.25 -5.79
N ALA A 155 -14.11 -12.54 -4.55
CA ALA A 155 -13.30 -11.60 -3.80
C ALA A 155 -11.92 -11.53 -4.46
N THR A 156 -11.44 -10.32 -4.72
CA THR A 156 -10.10 -10.08 -5.25
C THR A 156 -9.33 -9.19 -4.28
N CYS A 157 -8.06 -9.49 -4.09
CA CYS A 157 -7.17 -8.71 -3.24
C CYS A 157 -5.87 -8.46 -3.97
N MET A 158 -5.33 -7.25 -3.84
CA MET A 158 -4.10 -6.88 -4.52
C MET A 158 -3.27 -5.92 -3.67
N ALA A 159 -1.95 -6.01 -3.79
CA ALA A 159 -1.06 -4.89 -3.50
C ALA A 159 -0.85 -4.06 -4.78
N PHE A 160 -0.64 -2.75 -4.66
CA PHE A 160 -0.48 -1.88 -5.81
C PHE A 160 0.52 -0.73 -5.64
N ILE A 161 1.02 -0.26 -6.78
CA ILE A 161 1.49 1.11 -7.01
C ILE A 161 0.54 1.75 -8.02
N LYS A 162 0.01 2.94 -7.72
CA LYS A 162 -0.92 3.68 -8.58
C LYS A 162 -0.47 5.12 -8.70
N THR A 163 -0.63 5.73 -9.87
CA THR A 163 -0.50 7.18 -10.01
C THR A 163 -1.80 7.79 -10.52
N LEU A 164 -2.15 8.95 -9.97
CA LEU A 164 -3.35 9.70 -10.32
C LEU A 164 -2.94 11.10 -10.78
N ASN A 165 -3.49 11.59 -11.87
CA ASN A 165 -3.22 12.94 -12.38
C ASN A 165 -4.31 13.92 -11.93
N PRO A 166 -4.07 14.79 -10.92
CA PRO A 166 -5.07 15.75 -10.47
C PRO A 166 -5.48 16.75 -11.55
N ALA A 167 -4.56 17.12 -12.45
CA ALA A 167 -4.83 18.03 -13.56
C ALA A 167 -5.74 17.42 -14.64
N ALA A 168 -5.91 16.10 -14.65
CA ALA A 168 -6.81 15.36 -15.53
C ALA A 168 -7.97 14.72 -14.76
N GLY A 169 -8.46 15.38 -13.70
CA GLY A 169 -9.60 14.90 -12.92
C GLY A 169 -9.31 13.60 -12.15
N PHE A 170 -8.07 13.45 -11.66
CA PHE A 170 -7.58 12.26 -10.97
C PHE A 170 -7.57 10.99 -11.84
N ALA A 171 -7.42 11.12 -13.15
CA ALA A 171 -7.26 9.98 -14.04
C ALA A 171 -6.07 9.10 -13.59
N THR A 172 -6.30 7.79 -13.47
CA THR A 172 -5.23 6.82 -13.23
C THR A 172 -4.30 6.76 -14.43
N THR A 173 -3.01 6.97 -14.21
CA THR A 173 -1.98 6.97 -15.26
C THR A 173 -1.09 5.74 -15.21
N ASN A 174 -0.89 5.14 -14.03
CA ASN A 174 -0.25 3.84 -13.84
C ASN A 174 -1.03 3.04 -12.79
N PHE A 175 -1.11 1.73 -12.99
CA PHE A 175 -1.63 0.79 -12.00
C PHE A 175 -0.87 -0.53 -12.11
N ILE A 176 0.10 -0.71 -11.22
CA ILE A 176 0.99 -1.87 -11.15
C ILE A 176 0.55 -2.68 -9.95
N THR A 177 0.30 -3.97 -10.12
CA THR A 177 -0.37 -4.78 -9.11
C THR A 177 0.28 -6.13 -8.89
N PHE A 178 0.18 -6.62 -7.66
CA PHE A 178 0.43 -8.01 -7.29
C PHE A 178 -0.88 -8.62 -6.80
N ASP A 179 -1.31 -9.74 -7.38
CA ASP A 179 -2.51 -10.46 -6.95
C ASP A 179 -2.23 -11.19 -5.62
N SER A 180 -2.90 -10.75 -4.56
CA SER A 180 -2.82 -11.36 -3.23
C SER A 180 -4.00 -12.26 -2.90
N SER A 181 -4.92 -12.49 -3.84
CA SER A 181 -6.14 -13.27 -3.62
C SER A 181 -5.90 -14.75 -3.32
N ASN A 182 -4.70 -15.27 -3.60
CA ASN A 182 -4.34 -16.68 -3.40
C ASN A 182 -2.99 -16.87 -2.70
N VAL A 183 -2.55 -15.88 -1.92
CA VAL A 183 -1.32 -16.01 -1.13
C VAL A 183 -1.45 -17.09 -0.06
N SER A 184 -0.33 -17.71 0.31
CA SER A 184 -0.30 -18.81 1.27
C SER A 184 -0.79 -18.37 2.65
N ASN A 185 -1.60 -19.20 3.31
CA ASN A 185 -1.91 -19.05 4.74
C ASN A 185 -0.92 -19.80 5.65
N ALA A 186 0.01 -20.57 5.07
CA ALA A 186 0.97 -21.38 5.81
C ALA A 186 2.27 -20.63 6.11
N ALA A 187 2.69 -19.72 5.23
CA ALA A 187 3.95 -19.00 5.36
C ALA A 187 3.87 -17.61 4.74
N TRP A 188 4.62 -16.68 5.34
CA TRP A 188 4.88 -15.36 4.77
C TRP A 188 5.80 -15.46 3.55
N SER A 189 5.59 -14.57 2.59
CA SER A 189 6.40 -14.45 1.37
C SER A 189 6.67 -12.98 1.06
N THR A 190 7.86 -12.68 0.55
CA THR A 190 8.27 -11.32 0.18
C THR A 190 8.04 -11.08 -1.31
N HIS A 191 7.40 -9.97 -1.65
CA HIS A 191 7.14 -9.55 -3.02
C HIS A 191 7.50 -8.08 -3.24
N SER A 192 7.61 -7.68 -4.50
CA SER A 192 7.84 -6.29 -4.84
C SER A 192 7.14 -5.84 -6.11
N LEU A 193 6.85 -4.55 -6.16
CA LEU A 193 6.35 -3.81 -7.32
C LEU A 193 7.31 -2.68 -7.64
N GLN A 194 7.39 -2.30 -8.92
CA GLN A 194 8.32 -1.28 -9.37
C GLN A 194 7.64 -0.29 -10.29
N ILE A 195 8.01 0.99 -10.14
CA ILE A 195 7.59 2.07 -11.03
C ILE A 195 8.81 2.90 -11.43
N ASN A 196 8.90 3.25 -12.71
CA ASN A 196 9.86 4.23 -13.17
C ASN A 196 9.22 5.62 -13.07
N VAL A 197 9.76 6.47 -12.21
CA VAL A 197 9.34 7.87 -12.09
C VAL A 197 10.16 8.70 -13.06
N ASP A 198 9.49 9.56 -13.82
CA ASP A 198 10.11 10.52 -14.73
C ASP A 198 9.35 11.86 -14.73
N GLY A 199 9.81 12.82 -15.54
CA GLY A 199 9.22 14.16 -15.61
C GLY A 199 7.77 14.20 -16.09
N THR A 200 7.24 13.15 -16.72
CA THR A 200 5.83 13.09 -17.17
C THR A 200 4.86 12.88 -16.00
N LEU A 201 5.36 12.40 -14.87
CA LEU A 201 4.59 12.18 -13.65
C LEU A 201 4.64 13.38 -12.68
N ALA A 202 5.33 14.47 -13.03
CA ALA A 202 5.42 15.66 -12.20
C ALA A 202 4.02 16.21 -11.84
N GLY A 203 3.80 16.50 -10.56
CA GLY A 203 2.54 16.97 -10.00
C GLY A 203 1.45 15.90 -9.85
N GLN A 204 1.72 14.64 -10.23
CA GLN A 204 0.79 13.53 -10.01
C GLN A 204 0.90 13.02 -8.57
N LEU A 205 -0.17 12.37 -8.10
CA LEU A 205 -0.17 11.64 -6.84
C LEU A 205 0.32 10.21 -7.09
N LEU A 206 1.22 9.72 -6.25
CA LEU A 206 1.66 8.33 -6.20
C LEU A 206 1.07 7.68 -4.95
N GLN A 207 0.41 6.54 -5.11
CA GLN A 207 -0.13 5.75 -4.03
C GLN A 207 0.52 4.37 -4.03
N ILE A 208 0.97 3.94 -2.85
CA ILE A 208 1.31 2.53 -2.59
C ILE A 208 0.31 2.00 -1.58
N GLY A 209 -0.13 0.76 -1.75
CA GLY A 209 -1.08 0.21 -0.80
C GLY A 209 -1.71 -1.08 -1.28
N PHE A 210 -2.91 -1.29 -0.78
CA PHE A 210 -3.63 -2.54 -0.89
C PHE A 210 -5.09 -2.28 -1.24
N THR A 211 -5.68 -3.16 -2.03
CA THR A 211 -7.08 -3.10 -2.38
C THR A 211 -7.72 -4.46 -2.19
N SER A 212 -8.98 -4.45 -1.79
CA SER A 212 -9.85 -5.62 -1.82
C SER A 212 -11.16 -5.27 -2.50
N THR A 213 -11.67 -6.15 -3.36
CA THR A 213 -13.01 -6.03 -3.93
C THR A 213 -13.78 -7.28 -3.53
N SER A 214 -14.99 -7.11 -3.00
CA SER A 214 -15.89 -8.24 -2.77
C SER A 214 -17.35 -7.85 -2.90
N SER A 215 -18.19 -8.87 -3.10
CA SER A 215 -19.64 -8.77 -2.94
C SER A 215 -20.07 -9.58 -1.74
N ASN A 216 -21.30 -9.41 -1.27
CA ASN A 216 -21.95 -10.36 -0.36
C ASN A 216 -21.13 -10.71 0.90
N PHE A 217 -20.39 -9.74 1.45
CA PHE A 217 -19.57 -9.95 2.64
C PHE A 217 -18.53 -11.08 2.49
N GLN A 218 -18.06 -11.35 1.26
CA GLN A 218 -17.03 -12.35 1.05
C GLN A 218 -15.72 -11.94 1.70
N ASN A 219 -15.03 -12.95 2.23
CA ASN A 219 -13.76 -12.79 2.92
C ASN A 219 -12.71 -12.18 2.00
N THR A 220 -12.00 -11.18 2.52
CA THR A 220 -10.99 -10.38 1.80
C THR A 220 -9.73 -10.14 2.63
N GLY A 221 -9.58 -10.81 3.77
CA GLY A 221 -8.46 -10.58 4.66
C GLY A 221 -7.12 -10.93 4.01
N VAL A 222 -6.17 -10.01 4.03
CA VAL A 222 -4.78 -10.26 3.65
C VAL A 222 -3.87 -9.53 4.63
N TYR A 223 -2.88 -10.24 5.15
CA TYR A 223 -1.87 -9.65 6.02
C TYR A 223 -0.68 -9.14 5.22
N TYR A 224 -0.20 -7.95 5.57
CA TYR A 224 0.99 -7.33 5.00
C TYR A 224 1.90 -6.80 6.10
N ASP A 225 3.21 -6.85 5.86
CA ASP A 225 4.20 -6.39 6.82
C ASP A 225 5.54 -6.00 6.15
N ASN A 226 6.47 -5.43 6.91
CA ASN A 226 7.83 -5.08 6.48
C ASN A 226 7.85 -4.27 5.18
N LEU A 227 7.01 -3.24 5.14
CA LEU A 227 6.82 -2.40 3.96
C LEU A 227 8.05 -1.53 3.75
N VAL A 228 8.53 -1.47 2.51
CA VAL A 228 9.62 -0.56 2.11
C VAL A 228 9.32 -0.02 0.72
N PHE A 229 9.22 1.30 0.59
CA PHE A 229 9.17 2.00 -0.68
C PHE A 229 10.38 2.92 -0.80
N SER A 230 11.24 2.68 -1.79
CA SER A 230 12.46 3.48 -1.96
C SER A 230 13.03 3.40 -3.36
N ASN A 231 13.88 4.37 -3.71
CA ASN A 231 14.67 4.41 -4.94
C ASN A 231 16.14 4.02 -4.74
N VAL A 232 16.49 3.45 -3.58
CA VAL A 232 17.87 3.01 -3.34
C VAL A 232 18.14 1.76 -4.15
N VAL A 233 19.20 1.80 -4.96
CA VAL A 233 19.71 0.61 -5.65
C VAL A 233 20.07 -0.41 -4.56
N PRO A 234 19.56 -1.66 -4.60
CA PRO A 234 19.93 -2.67 -3.63
C PRO A 234 21.45 -2.81 -3.63
N VAL A 235 22.08 -2.57 -2.49
CA VAL A 235 23.49 -2.92 -2.35
C VAL A 235 23.55 -4.44 -2.52
N PRO A 236 24.26 -4.98 -3.54
CA PRO A 236 24.35 -6.43 -3.69
C PRO A 236 24.90 -7.01 -2.38
N ALA A 237 24.36 -8.13 -1.93
CA ALA A 237 24.82 -8.83 -0.71
C ALA A 237 26.34 -9.07 -0.65
N ALA A 238 27.05 -8.92 -1.78
CA ALA A 238 28.51 -8.90 -1.88
C ALA A 238 29.21 -7.73 -1.14
N ALA A 239 28.54 -6.63 -0.78
CA ALA A 239 29.19 -5.55 -0.03
C ALA A 239 29.55 -5.94 1.41
N TRP A 240 28.87 -6.96 1.98
CA TRP A 240 29.22 -7.52 3.30
C TRP A 240 30.44 -8.47 3.25
N LEU A 241 30.80 -8.98 2.08
CA LEU A 241 31.96 -9.86 1.89
C LEU A 241 33.30 -9.10 1.83
N PHE A 242 33.30 -7.81 1.50
CA PHE A 242 34.54 -7.02 1.47
C PHE A 242 34.94 -6.42 2.83
N ALA A 243 34.00 -6.27 3.77
CA ALA A 243 34.31 -5.85 5.14
C ALA A 243 34.97 -6.96 5.98
N SER A 244 34.71 -8.23 5.65
CA SER A 244 35.25 -9.39 6.36
C SER A 244 36.60 -9.87 5.79
N ALA A 245 36.90 -9.60 4.51
CA ALA A 245 38.18 -9.98 3.90
C ALA A 245 39.36 -9.07 4.32
N LEU A 246 39.12 -7.81 4.69
CA LEU A 246 40.19 -6.89 5.11
C LEU A 246 40.65 -7.12 6.57
N GLY A 247 39.82 -7.75 7.41
CA GLY A 247 40.18 -8.12 8.79
C GLY A 247 41.06 -9.36 8.91
N LEU A 248 41.08 -10.23 7.89
CA LEU A 248 41.82 -11.50 7.91
C LEU A 248 43.30 -11.37 7.46
N LEU A 249 43.69 -10.27 6.82
CA LEU A 249 45.09 -10.01 6.42
C LEU A 249 45.96 -9.38 7.52
N ALA A 250 45.36 -8.88 8.61
CA ALA A 250 46.11 -8.29 9.73
C ALA A 250 46.62 -9.32 10.77
N GLY A 251 46.23 -10.60 10.64
CA GLY A 251 46.48 -11.63 11.66
C GLY A 251 47.73 -12.49 11.49
N VAL A 252 48.46 -12.43 10.38
CA VAL A 252 49.62 -13.31 10.14
C VAL A 252 50.92 -12.66 10.66
N ARG A 253 51.13 -12.64 11.98
CA ARG A 253 52.47 -12.38 12.56
C ARG A 253 53.31 -13.66 12.50
N ARG A 254 54.37 -13.64 11.67
CA ARG A 254 55.42 -14.67 11.63
C ARG A 254 56.12 -14.78 13.00
N ARG A 255 56.14 -15.99 13.58
CA ARG A 255 57.09 -16.34 14.65
C ARG A 255 58.46 -16.56 14.01
N LEU A 256 59.46 -15.79 14.43
CA LEU A 256 60.87 -16.10 14.19
C LEU A 256 61.43 -16.75 15.46
N ALA A 257 62.17 -17.83 15.26
CA ALA A 257 62.84 -18.61 16.28
C ALA A 257 64.19 -17.99 16.67
N SER A 258 64.49 -18.04 17.97
CA SER A 258 65.82 -18.24 18.55
C SER A 258 65.64 -18.71 19.99
#